data_AF-A0AAJ2MW50-F1
#
_entry.id   AF-A0AAJ2MW50-F1
#
_cell.length_a   1.000
_cell.length_b   1.000
_cell.length_c   1.000
_cell.angle_alpha   90.00
_cell.angle_beta   90.00
_cell.angle_gamma   90.00
#
_symmetry.space_group_name_H-M   'P 1'
#
loop_
_entity.id
_entity.type
_entity.pdbx_description
1 polymer ?
#
loop_
_entity_poly.entity_id
_entity_poly.type
_entity_poly.pdbx_seq_one_letter_code
_entity_poly.pdbx_strand_id
1 'polypeptide(L)'
;MNYIVTAAHRSEFPHPITLRRGQALVVGERYEGPEGWDDWFLCEAEGQQPGFVPAPVIGRDAQGGAFATEAYCARELDVDPGQVLRGERTLNGWAWCVPETGEPGWVPLEKVRVME
;
A
#
# COMPACT_ATOMS: atom_id res chain seq x y z
N MET A 1 6.88 -15.58 2.32
CA MET A 1 7.89 -15.60 1.24
C MET A 1 8.95 -14.59 1.62
N ASN A 2 10.24 -14.85 1.42
CA ASN A 2 11.26 -13.84 1.71
C ASN A 2 11.67 -13.11 0.43
N TYR A 3 11.96 -11.83 0.57
CA TYR A 3 12.41 -10.96 -0.49
C TYR A 3 13.78 -10.38 -0.14
N ILE A 4 14.63 -10.22 -1.16
CA ILE A 4 15.82 -9.37 -1.09
C ILE A 4 15.57 -8.10 -1.90
N VAL A 5 15.87 -6.96 -1.29
CA VAL A 5 15.74 -5.64 -1.94
C VAL A 5 16.84 -5.48 -2.98
N THR A 6 16.47 -5.09 -4.19
CA THR A 6 17.38 -4.92 -5.34
C THR A 6 17.63 -3.46 -5.68
N ALA A 7 16.71 -2.57 -5.32
CA ALA A 7 16.82 -1.12 -5.53
C ALA A 7 16.23 -0.36 -4.33
N ALA A 8 16.75 0.85 -4.08
CA ALA A 8 16.26 1.66 -2.97
C ALA A 8 14.83 2.15 -3.19
N HIS A 9 14.08 2.27 -2.11
CA HIS A 9 12.77 2.91 -2.07
C HIS A 9 12.70 3.83 -0.86
N ARG A 10 12.12 5.00 -1.05
CA ARG A 10 11.79 5.94 0.01
C ARG A 10 10.32 6.28 -0.12
N SER A 11 9.62 6.25 1.01
CA SER A 11 8.21 6.60 1.09
C SER A 11 8.01 8.05 0.67
N GLU A 12 7.09 8.27 -0.25
CA GLU A 12 6.60 9.62 -0.59
C GLU A 12 5.45 10.06 0.34
N PHE A 13 4.98 9.14 1.20
CA PHE A 13 3.83 9.31 2.10
C PHE A 13 4.24 9.06 3.56
N PRO A 14 4.93 10.03 4.22
CA PRO A 14 5.37 9.87 5.61
C PRO A 14 4.22 9.79 6.62
N HIS A 15 3.03 10.23 6.23
CA HIS A 15 1.79 10.14 7.01
C HIS A 15 0.77 9.28 6.26
N PRO A 16 0.93 7.94 6.27
CA PRO A 16 0.14 7.07 5.43
C PRO A 16 -1.32 7.05 5.86
N ILE A 17 -2.23 7.07 4.89
CA ILE A 17 -3.65 6.83 5.16
C ILE A 17 -3.82 5.47 5.84
N THR A 18 -4.52 5.47 6.97
CA THR A 18 -4.77 4.30 7.81
C THR A 18 -6.26 4.19 8.11
N LEU A 19 -6.85 3.11 7.60
CA LEU A 19 -8.28 2.87 7.60
C LEU A 19 -8.63 1.70 8.52
N ARG A 20 -9.75 1.84 9.23
CA ARG A 20 -10.41 0.73 9.91
C ARG A 20 -11.46 0.14 8.99
N ARG A 21 -11.76 -1.15 9.16
CA ARG A 21 -12.89 -1.78 8.47
C ARG A 21 -14.19 -1.00 8.72
N GLY A 22 -14.92 -0.70 7.66
CA GLY A 22 -16.16 0.06 7.66
C GLY A 22 -15.97 1.58 7.73
N GLN A 23 -14.74 2.08 7.80
CA GLN A 23 -14.48 3.53 7.82
C GLN A 23 -14.84 4.15 6.48
N ALA A 24 -15.57 5.27 6.52
CA ALA A 24 -15.91 6.04 5.34
C ALA A 24 -14.66 6.72 4.74
N LEU A 25 -14.63 6.81 3.41
CA LEU A 25 -13.59 7.48 2.64
C LEU A 25 -14.20 8.09 1.38
N VAL A 26 -13.51 9.07 0.81
CA VAL A 26 -13.80 9.62 -0.52
C VAL A 26 -12.80 9.02 -1.50
N VAL A 27 -13.31 8.47 -2.61
CA VAL A 27 -12.48 7.89 -3.67
C VAL A 27 -12.21 8.99 -4.69
N GLY A 28 -10.94 9.37 -4.84
CA GLY A 28 -10.48 10.35 -5.82
C GLY A 28 -9.97 9.70 -7.10
N GLU A 29 -8.89 10.25 -7.63
CA GLU A 29 -8.31 9.85 -8.91
C GLU A 29 -7.68 8.46 -8.84
N ARG A 30 -7.83 7.70 -9.94
CA ARG A 30 -7.09 6.45 -10.14
C ARG A 30 -5.64 6.79 -10.48
N TYR A 31 -4.70 6.02 -9.95
CA TYR A 31 -3.30 6.11 -10.36
C TYR A 31 -3.15 5.84 -11.86
N GLU A 32 -2.39 6.70 -12.54
CA GLU A 32 -2.05 6.55 -13.96
C GLU A 32 -0.53 6.70 -14.12
N GLY A 33 0.16 5.56 -14.23
CA GLY A 33 1.61 5.51 -14.40
C GLY A 33 2.06 4.28 -15.19
N PRO A 34 3.25 4.33 -15.83
CA PRO A 34 3.80 3.22 -16.61
C PRO A 34 4.19 1.98 -15.78
N GLU A 35 4.24 2.10 -14.45
CA GLU A 35 4.73 1.09 -13.50
C GLU A 35 3.75 -0.10 -13.33
N GLY A 36 2.56 -0.03 -13.93
CA GLY A 36 1.56 -1.09 -13.85
C GLY A 36 0.92 -1.22 -12.47
N TRP A 37 0.93 -0.14 -11.67
CA TRP A 37 0.18 -0.04 -10.42
C TRP A 37 -1.28 0.28 -10.71
N ASP A 38 -1.93 -0.60 -11.48
CA ASP A 38 -3.34 -0.48 -11.79
C ASP A 38 -4.20 -0.63 -10.53
N ASP A 39 -5.40 -0.07 -10.58
CA ASP A 39 -6.42 -0.18 -9.53
C ASP A 39 -6.01 0.39 -8.16
N TRP A 40 -5.11 1.37 -8.13
CA TRP A 40 -4.89 2.24 -6.97
C TRP A 40 -5.69 3.53 -7.11
N PHE A 41 -6.29 4.01 -6.02
CA PHE A 41 -7.07 5.24 -5.98
C PHE A 41 -6.57 6.15 -4.88
N LEU A 42 -6.32 7.42 -5.20
CA LEU A 42 -5.99 8.43 -4.21
C LEU A 42 -7.25 8.74 -3.41
N CYS A 43 -7.28 8.29 -2.15
CA CYS A 43 -8.45 8.40 -1.30
C CYS A 43 -8.22 9.38 -0.16
N GLU A 44 -9.31 9.98 0.31
CA GLU A 44 -9.32 10.86 1.48
C GLU A 44 -10.14 10.24 2.60
N ALA A 45 -9.66 10.37 3.84
CA ALA A 45 -10.39 9.96 5.03
C ALA A 45 -10.32 11.09 6.08
N GLU A 46 -11.38 11.23 6.86
CA GLU A 46 -11.51 12.31 7.83
C GLU A 46 -10.31 12.40 8.78
N GLY A 47 -9.70 13.59 8.86
CA GLY A 47 -8.56 13.87 9.74
C GLY A 47 -7.21 13.30 9.29
N GLN A 48 -7.11 12.78 8.07
CA GLN A 48 -5.89 12.16 7.54
C GLN A 48 -5.42 12.86 6.27
N GLN A 49 -4.13 12.70 5.92
CA GLN A 49 -3.65 13.06 4.59
C GLN A 49 -4.19 12.07 3.55
N PRO A 50 -4.44 12.51 2.31
CA PRO A 50 -4.81 11.61 1.23
C PRO A 50 -3.73 10.55 1.01
N GLY A 51 -4.14 9.36 0.60
CA GLY A 51 -3.20 8.29 0.29
C GLY A 51 -3.82 7.22 -0.61
N PHE A 52 -2.97 6.43 -1.25
CA PHE A 52 -3.41 5.42 -2.20
C PHE A 52 -4.01 4.20 -1.48
N VAL A 53 -5.23 3.86 -1.90
CA VAL A 53 -5.98 2.69 -1.44
C VAL A 53 -6.28 1.81 -2.65
N PRO A 54 -6.02 0.50 -2.59
CA PRO A 54 -6.23 -0.39 -3.73
C PRO A 54 -7.71 -0.74 -3.85
N ALA A 55 -8.21 -0.88 -5.08
CA ALA A 55 -9.63 -1.11 -5.37
C ALA A 55 -10.27 -2.24 -4.54
N PRO A 56 -9.60 -3.39 -4.27
CA PRO A 56 -10.18 -4.45 -3.45
C PRO A 56 -10.52 -4.05 -2.00
N VAL A 57 -9.86 -3.00 -1.47
CA VAL A 57 -10.11 -2.46 -0.12
C VAL A 57 -11.30 -1.48 -0.12
N ILE A 58 -11.78 -1.05 -1.29
CA ILE A 58 -12.82 -0.03 -1.43
C ILE A 58 -14.17 -0.71 -1.68
N GLY A 59 -15.08 -0.56 -0.73
CA GLY A 59 -16.48 -0.96 -0.84
C GLY A 59 -17.37 0.22 -1.19
N ARG A 60 -18.58 -0.06 -1.70
CA ARG A 60 -19.64 0.93 -1.89
C ARG A 60 -20.91 0.47 -1.18
N ASP A 61 -21.55 1.38 -0.46
CA ASP A 61 -22.86 1.14 0.15
C ASP A 61 -23.99 1.30 -0.88
N ALA A 62 -25.23 1.06 -0.43
CA ALA A 62 -26.42 1.14 -1.29
C ALA A 62 -26.73 2.57 -1.77
N GLN A 63 -26.16 3.59 -1.12
CA GLN A 63 -26.32 5.01 -1.47
C GLN A 63 -25.15 5.51 -2.33
N GLY A 64 -24.17 4.65 -2.63
CA GLY A 64 -22.99 4.98 -3.43
C GLY A 64 -21.81 5.55 -2.61
N GLY A 65 -21.95 5.68 -1.29
CA GLY A 65 -20.88 6.08 -0.38
C GLY A 65 -19.78 5.02 -0.33
N ALA A 66 -18.51 5.44 -0.26
CA ALA A 66 -17.39 4.52 -0.20
C ALA A 66 -16.95 4.25 1.25
N PHE A 67 -16.54 3.02 1.52
CA PHE A 67 -16.04 2.58 2.82
C PHE A 67 -14.91 1.55 2.68
N ALA A 68 -14.03 1.42 3.67
CA ALA A 68 -12.98 0.42 3.66
C ALA A 68 -13.55 -0.98 4.00
N THR A 69 -13.36 -1.97 3.14
CA THR A 69 -13.89 -3.34 3.34
C THR A 69 -13.12 -4.12 4.42
N GLU A 70 -11.86 -3.74 4.65
CA GLU A 70 -10.94 -4.27 5.65
C GLU A 70 -10.15 -3.14 6.33
N ALA A 71 -9.37 -3.47 7.36
CA ALA A 71 -8.38 -2.53 7.89
C ALA A 71 -7.19 -2.43 6.91
N TYR A 72 -6.72 -1.22 6.64
CA TYR A 72 -5.70 -0.98 5.65
C TYR A 72 -4.77 0.16 6.06
N CYS A 73 -3.50 0.08 5.68
CA CYS A 73 -2.52 1.14 5.88
C CYS A 73 -1.69 1.27 4.60
N ALA A 74 -1.60 2.48 4.05
CA ALA A 74 -0.79 2.79 2.87
C ALA A 74 0.68 3.07 3.21
N ARG A 75 1.17 2.52 4.33
CA ARG A 75 2.56 2.73 4.73
C ARG A 75 3.49 2.09 3.73
N GLU A 76 4.45 2.85 3.26
CA GLU A 76 5.58 2.38 2.46
C GLU A 76 6.83 2.22 3.34
N LEU A 77 7.70 1.26 3.02
CA LEU A 77 8.97 1.07 3.71
C LEU A 77 10.09 1.84 3.01
N ASP A 78 10.93 2.50 3.82
CA ASP A 78 12.24 2.94 3.38
C ASP A 78 13.20 1.75 3.38
N VAL A 79 13.67 1.35 2.20
CA VAL A 79 14.54 0.17 2.05
C VAL A 79 15.76 0.41 1.17
N ASP A 80 16.83 -0.33 1.45
CA ASP A 80 18.10 -0.29 0.74
C ASP A 80 18.44 -1.65 0.12
N PRO A 81 19.14 -1.68 -1.03
CA PRO A 81 19.58 -2.92 -1.65
C PRO A 81 20.32 -3.85 -0.68
N GLY A 82 19.99 -5.14 -0.74
CA GLY A 82 20.57 -6.17 0.12
C GLY A 82 19.80 -6.42 1.42
N GLN A 83 18.86 -5.55 1.81
CA GLN A 83 17.97 -5.84 2.92
C GLN A 83 17.06 -7.04 2.63
N VAL A 84 16.79 -7.84 3.67
CA VAL A 84 15.89 -8.99 3.60
C VAL A 84 14.57 -8.63 4.26
N LEU A 85 13.46 -8.89 3.56
CA LEU A 85 12.11 -8.61 4.02
C LEU A 85 11.29 -9.89 4.02
N ARG A 86 10.46 -10.07 5.05
CA ARG A 86 9.47 -11.15 5.07
C ARG A 86 8.17 -10.65 4.44
N GLY A 87 7.87 -11.10 3.23
CA GLY A 87 6.63 -10.81 2.54
C GLY A 87 5.44 -11.61 3.09
N GLU A 88 4.34 -10.91 3.34
CA GLU A 88 3.08 -11.49 3.85
C GLU A 88 1.98 -11.54 2.80
N ARG A 89 1.85 -10.50 1.97
CA ARG A 89 0.90 -10.47 0.84
C ARG A 89 1.40 -9.58 -0.29
N THR A 90 0.85 -9.78 -1.49
CA THR A 90 1.05 -8.88 -2.63
C THR A 90 -0.29 -8.28 -3.05
N LEU A 91 -0.25 -7.06 -3.58
CA LEU A 91 -1.42 -6.35 -4.06
C LEU A 91 -1.00 -5.32 -5.10
N ASN A 92 -1.57 -5.41 -6.31
CA ASN A 92 -1.45 -4.42 -7.38
C ASN A 92 -0.01 -3.89 -7.61
N GLY A 93 0.97 -4.80 -7.72
CA GLY A 93 2.37 -4.44 -7.96
C GLY A 93 3.21 -4.17 -6.71
N TRP A 94 2.64 -4.30 -5.51
CA TRP A 94 3.33 -4.06 -4.23
C TRP A 94 3.33 -5.29 -3.33
N ALA A 95 4.34 -5.40 -2.47
CA ALA A 95 4.43 -6.42 -1.43
C ALA A 95 4.34 -5.80 -0.04
N TRP A 96 3.44 -6.30 0.80
CA TRP A 96 3.41 -5.97 2.22
C TRP A 96 4.45 -6.83 2.92
N CYS A 97 5.40 -6.16 3.56
CA CYS A 97 6.62 -6.76 4.08
C CYS A 97 6.81 -6.41 5.54
N VAL A 98 7.33 -7.37 6.31
CA VAL A 98 7.82 -7.16 7.67
C VAL A 98 9.35 -7.08 7.62
N PRO A 99 9.95 -5.92 7.92
CA PRO A 99 11.40 -5.78 8.03
C PRO A 99 11.92 -6.47 9.31
N GLU A 100 13.23 -6.68 9.39
CA GLU A 100 13.88 -7.22 10.61
C GLU A 100 13.68 -6.28 11.81
N THR A 101 13.71 -4.97 11.58
CA THR A 101 13.46 -3.95 12.58
C THR A 101 12.50 -2.89 12.03
N GLY A 102 11.64 -2.35 12.89
CA GLY A 102 10.61 -1.37 12.49
C GLY A 102 9.23 -1.99 12.27
N GLU A 103 8.33 -1.20 11.68
CA GLU A 103 6.95 -1.60 11.44
C GLU A 103 6.75 -2.09 9.99
N PRO A 104 5.79 -3.00 9.74
CA PRO A 104 5.51 -3.49 8.39
C PRO A 104 5.02 -2.41 7.43
N GLY A 105 5.28 -2.59 6.13
CA GLY A 105 4.89 -1.63 5.09
C GLY A 105 4.99 -2.22 3.68
N TRP A 106 4.51 -1.46 2.70
CA TRP A 106 4.55 -1.80 1.28
C TRP A 106 5.92 -1.47 0.66
N VAL A 107 6.35 -2.30 -0.28
CA VAL A 107 7.49 -2.05 -1.18
C VAL A 107 7.08 -2.44 -2.60
N PRO A 108 7.46 -1.68 -3.65
CA PRO A 108 7.15 -2.05 -5.02
C PRO A 108 7.81 -3.39 -5.38
N LEU A 109 7.06 -4.29 -6.03
CA LEU A 109 7.57 -5.61 -6.42
C LEU A 109 8.76 -5.52 -7.38
N GLU A 110 8.85 -4.48 -8.20
CA GLU A 110 9.99 -4.24 -9.09
C GLU A 110 11.31 -3.96 -8.34
N LYS A 111 11.24 -3.56 -7.06
CA LYS A 111 12.41 -3.25 -6.21
C LYS A 111 12.85 -4.42 -5.34
N VAL A 112 12.21 -5.57 -5.48
CA VAL A 112 12.51 -6.78 -4.71
C VAL A 112 12.58 -8.02 -5.60
N ARG A 113 13.33 -9.01 -5.14
CA ARG A 113 13.38 -10.34 -5.76
C ARG A 113 13.09 -11.40 -4.71
N VAL A 114 12.33 -12.42 -5.09
CA VAL A 114 12.10 -13.60 -4.25
C VAL A 114 13.42 -14.27 -3.90
N MET A 115 13.58 -14.62 -2.62
CA MET A 115 14.66 -15.48 -2.15
C MET A 115 14.21 -16.94 -2.22
N GLU A 116 15.02 -17.78 -2.84
CA GLU A 116 14.88 -19.24 -2.84
C GLU A 116 15.37 -19.85 -1.53
#